data_AF-A0A3B9ETN3-F1
#
_entry.id   AF-A0A3B9ETN3-F1
#
_cell.length_a   1.000
_cell.length_b   1.000
_cell.length_c   1.000
_cell.angle_alpha   90.00
_cell.angle_beta   90.00
_cell.angle_gamma   90.00
#
_symmetry.space_group_name_H-M   'P 1'
#
loop_
_entity.id
_entity.type
_entity.pdbx_description
1 polymer ?
#
loop_
_entity_poly.entity_id
_entity_poly.type
_entity_poly.pdbx_seq_one_letter_code
_entity_poly.pdbx_strand_id
1 'polypeptide(L)'
;MLYDNAQLITLYSQAYRKFKDPMYARIIGETLNWVEREMTGESGEFYSALDADSEGEEGKFYVWKKAELQELIPEKEWNDFASFYNVNQNGYWEKDYYILLRNPGADPMQGEPLKPEAERWQQTLFEAREQRERPGLDDKALTSWNALMLSAYLEAYKVMVHEDPEKAQNYRKKALRNAQWILNNQLKKDGSLYHSYRHGTSSINGLLEDYAFSISAFLKLFEVSFDEQYLKQAEDWTAYIKEHFQDSASGLFYTRSLQDEPLIAKSMETADNVIPASNSVMALNLFYLCHYLDKPAYRKQAEQMLNHVKDRMLQYGESYSNWGRLMLHLTYPYYEVAISGPDAHQKYEELQHAYLPNTLWVASEEESKLPLLENRFNEGNTRIYVCQNKVCQLPVEGPEKALKLIQ
;
A
#
# COMPACT_ATOMS: atom_id res chain seq x y z
N MET A 1 -9.92 -6.17 -8.39
CA MET A 1 -10.23 -4.73 -8.18
C MET A 1 -8.94 -3.95 -7.92
N LEU A 2 -8.97 -2.61 -7.88
CA LEU A 2 -7.76 -1.81 -7.56
C LEU A 2 -7.25 -2.06 -6.13
N TYR A 3 -8.15 -2.14 -5.15
CA TYR A 3 -7.78 -2.34 -3.75
C TYR A 3 -7.08 -3.69 -3.50
N ASP A 4 -7.46 -4.75 -4.23
CA ASP A 4 -6.78 -6.05 -4.14
C ASP A 4 -5.31 -5.91 -4.55
N ASN A 5 -5.08 -5.31 -5.72
CA ASN A 5 -3.76 -5.12 -6.28
C ASN A 5 -2.89 -4.24 -5.36
N ALA A 6 -3.44 -3.14 -4.84
CA ALA A 6 -2.72 -2.27 -3.91
C ALA A 6 -2.27 -3.00 -2.63
N GLN A 7 -3.15 -3.81 -2.05
CA GLN A 7 -2.85 -4.59 -0.84
C GLN A 7 -1.84 -5.71 -1.13
N LEU A 8 -1.97 -6.41 -2.26
CA LEU A 8 -1.02 -7.43 -2.68
C LEU A 8 0.38 -6.85 -2.89
N ILE A 9 0.51 -5.72 -3.60
CA ILE A 9 1.79 -5.04 -3.77
C ILE A 9 2.40 -4.68 -2.41
N THR A 10 1.60 -4.14 -1.48
CA THR A 10 2.08 -3.83 -0.13
C THR A 10 2.58 -5.07 0.60
N LEU A 11 1.83 -6.18 0.55
CA LEU A 11 2.20 -7.44 1.18
C LEU A 11 3.48 -8.03 0.58
N TYR A 12 3.57 -8.09 -0.75
CA TYR A 12 4.75 -8.59 -1.45
C TYR A 12 5.98 -7.71 -1.21
N SER A 13 5.81 -6.39 -1.08
CA SER A 13 6.93 -5.50 -0.75
C SER A 13 7.49 -5.78 0.65
N GLN A 14 6.60 -6.00 1.63
CA GLN A 14 7.01 -6.39 2.98
C GLN A 14 7.65 -7.78 3.01
N ALA A 15 7.05 -8.75 2.30
CA ALA A 15 7.59 -10.09 2.17
C ALA A 15 8.96 -10.10 1.50
N TYR A 16 9.18 -9.28 0.46
CA TYR A 16 10.48 -9.12 -0.19
C TYR A 16 11.54 -8.60 0.79
N ARG A 17 11.23 -7.54 1.54
CA ARG A 17 12.16 -7.00 2.55
C ARG A 17 12.51 -8.02 3.63
N LYS A 18 11.60 -8.96 3.94
CA LYS A 18 11.80 -10.00 4.96
C LYS A 18 12.55 -11.22 4.44
N PHE A 19 12.13 -11.76 3.29
CA PHE A 19 12.57 -13.05 2.77
C PHE A 19 13.54 -12.95 1.61
N LYS A 20 13.62 -11.79 0.95
CA LYS A 20 14.50 -11.51 -0.19
C LYS A 20 14.29 -12.44 -1.39
N ASP A 21 13.07 -12.95 -1.55
CA ASP A 21 12.71 -13.79 -2.70
C ASP A 21 12.47 -12.90 -3.95
N PRO A 22 13.30 -13.01 -5.01
CA PRO A 22 13.15 -12.26 -6.26
C PRO A 22 11.77 -12.42 -6.92
N MET A 23 11.04 -13.51 -6.63
CA MET A 23 9.68 -13.67 -7.10
C MET A 23 8.76 -12.54 -6.63
N TYR A 24 8.92 -12.06 -5.39
CA TYR A 24 8.08 -10.99 -4.86
C TYR A 24 8.37 -9.65 -5.56
N ALA A 25 9.65 -9.33 -5.83
CA ALA A 25 10.04 -8.15 -6.61
C ALA A 25 9.45 -8.18 -8.02
N ARG A 26 9.42 -9.37 -8.64
CA ARG A 26 8.78 -9.57 -9.95
C ARG A 26 7.27 -9.34 -9.89
N ILE A 27 6.56 -9.95 -8.94
CA ILE A 27 5.11 -9.78 -8.78
C ILE A 27 4.76 -8.30 -8.59
N ILE A 28 5.52 -7.57 -7.76
CA ILE A 28 5.36 -6.12 -7.59
C ILE A 28 5.50 -5.41 -8.93
N GLY A 29 6.57 -5.71 -9.67
CA GLY A 29 6.87 -5.13 -10.96
C GLY A 29 5.78 -5.36 -12.01
N GLU A 30 5.38 -6.61 -12.21
CA GLU A 30 4.35 -7.01 -13.17
C GLU A 30 2.99 -6.40 -12.83
N THR A 31 2.62 -6.40 -11.55
CA THR A 31 1.36 -5.81 -11.08
C THR A 31 1.34 -4.30 -11.31
N LEU A 32 2.42 -3.59 -10.97
CA LEU A 32 2.50 -2.14 -11.19
C LEU A 32 2.56 -1.76 -12.68
N ASN A 33 3.17 -2.60 -13.53
CA ASN A 33 3.13 -2.43 -14.98
C ASN A 33 1.69 -2.62 -15.52
N TRP A 34 0.92 -3.57 -14.96
CA TRP A 34 -0.50 -3.71 -15.27
C TRP A 34 -1.32 -2.51 -14.79
N VAL A 35 -1.10 -2.01 -13.57
CA VAL A 35 -1.76 -0.80 -13.04
C VAL A 35 -1.49 0.39 -13.94
N GLU A 36 -0.24 0.57 -14.38
CA GLU A 36 0.15 1.67 -15.26
C GLU A 36 -0.55 1.60 -16.62
N ARG A 37 -0.65 0.41 -17.20
CA ARG A 37 -1.25 0.21 -18.52
C ARG A 37 -2.78 0.27 -18.50
N GLU A 38 -3.40 -0.33 -17.49
CA GLU A 38 -4.83 -0.63 -17.50
C GLU A 38 -5.65 0.25 -16.55
N MET A 39 -5.05 0.66 -15.43
CA MET A 39 -5.78 1.24 -14.29
C MET A 39 -5.40 2.69 -14.01
N THR A 40 -4.57 3.33 -14.83
CA THR A 40 -4.08 4.70 -14.58
C THR A 40 -4.70 5.70 -15.55
N GLY A 41 -5.29 6.77 -15.01
CA GLY A 41 -5.83 7.88 -15.78
C GLY A 41 -4.80 8.97 -16.08
N GLU A 42 -5.16 9.84 -17.03
CA GLU A 42 -4.28 10.91 -17.51
C GLU A 42 -4.00 12.01 -16.46
N SER A 43 -4.82 12.13 -15.42
CA SER A 43 -4.62 13.13 -14.36
C SER A 43 -3.77 12.59 -13.20
N GLY A 44 -3.42 11.30 -13.22
CA GLY A 44 -2.70 10.62 -12.14
C GLY A 44 -3.60 9.87 -11.15
N GLU A 45 -4.90 9.81 -11.42
CA GLU A 45 -5.86 8.95 -10.75
C GLU A 45 -5.67 7.47 -11.14
N PHE A 46 -6.12 6.59 -10.26
CA PHE A 46 -6.26 5.17 -10.53
C PHE A 46 -7.75 4.79 -10.59
N TYR A 47 -8.12 4.04 -11.62
CA TYR A 47 -9.46 3.52 -11.84
C TYR A 47 -9.79 2.38 -10.89
N SER A 48 -11.08 2.17 -10.64
CA SER A 48 -11.56 1.31 -9.56
C SER A 48 -11.48 -0.18 -9.90
N ALA A 49 -11.87 -0.58 -11.12
CA ALA A 49 -11.97 -1.97 -11.49
C ALA A 49 -11.90 -2.22 -12.99
N LEU A 50 -11.47 -3.43 -13.35
CA LEU A 50 -11.80 -4.08 -14.61
C LEU A 50 -12.82 -5.18 -14.32
N ASP A 51 -13.79 -5.32 -15.20
CA ASP A 51 -14.80 -6.38 -15.15
C ASP A 51 -14.11 -7.75 -15.24
N ALA A 52 -14.73 -8.75 -14.63
CA ALA A 52 -14.36 -10.14 -14.83
C ALA A 52 -14.86 -10.65 -16.19
N ASP A 53 -15.96 -10.09 -16.69
CA ASP A 53 -16.58 -10.50 -17.94
C ASP A 53 -15.91 -9.84 -19.16
N SER A 54 -15.72 -10.64 -20.20
CA SER A 54 -15.50 -10.15 -21.57
C SER A 54 -16.44 -10.90 -22.51
N GLU A 55 -17.11 -10.16 -23.39
CA GLU A 55 -18.15 -10.69 -24.30
C GLU A 55 -19.28 -11.45 -23.56
N GLY A 56 -19.57 -11.06 -22.32
CA GLY A 56 -20.59 -11.71 -21.47
C GLY A 56 -20.20 -13.07 -20.91
N GLU A 57 -18.91 -13.42 -20.94
CA GLU A 57 -18.37 -14.62 -20.30
C GLU A 57 -17.28 -14.26 -19.29
N GLU A 58 -17.45 -14.71 -18.04
CA GLU A 58 -16.51 -14.50 -16.94
C GLU A 58 -15.14 -15.11 -17.26
N GLY A 59 -14.08 -14.31 -17.12
CA GLY A 59 -12.69 -14.76 -17.28
C GLY A 59 -12.25 -15.03 -18.72
N LYS A 60 -13.15 -14.91 -19.73
CA LYS A 60 -12.88 -15.23 -21.15
C LYS A 60 -11.61 -14.59 -21.69
N PHE A 61 -11.33 -13.35 -21.27
CA PHE A 61 -10.14 -12.62 -21.68
C PHE A 61 -8.83 -13.34 -21.28
N TYR A 62 -8.81 -14.05 -20.14
CA TYR A 62 -7.59 -14.60 -19.55
C TYR A 62 -7.40 -16.11 -19.76
N VAL A 63 -8.43 -16.84 -20.19
CA VAL A 63 -8.38 -18.29 -20.39
C VAL A 63 -8.08 -18.69 -21.83
N TRP A 64 -7.57 -19.91 -22.05
CA TRP A 64 -7.07 -20.36 -23.35
C TRP A 64 -7.56 -21.75 -23.71
N LYS A 65 -7.87 -22.01 -24.98
CA LYS A 65 -8.06 -23.38 -25.45
C LYS A 65 -6.72 -24.01 -25.80
N LYS A 66 -6.59 -25.31 -25.58
CA LYS A 66 -5.36 -26.04 -25.93
C LYS A 66 -4.94 -25.87 -27.39
N ALA A 67 -5.90 -25.91 -28.33
CA ALA A 67 -5.63 -25.72 -29.75
C ALA A 67 -5.05 -24.33 -30.06
N GLU A 68 -5.60 -23.28 -29.45
CA GLU A 68 -5.08 -21.90 -29.59
C GLU A 68 -3.63 -21.80 -29.09
N LEU A 69 -3.33 -22.43 -27.95
CA LEU A 69 -1.97 -22.46 -27.42
C LEU A 69 -1.00 -23.20 -28.35
N GLN A 70 -1.44 -24.27 -29.03
CA GLN A 70 -0.60 -25.03 -29.97
C GLN A 70 -0.30 -24.26 -31.26
N GLU A 71 -1.17 -23.31 -31.64
CA GLU A 71 -0.90 -22.40 -32.77
C GLU A 71 0.10 -21.30 -32.40
N LEU A 72 0.07 -20.85 -31.14
CA LEU A 72 0.93 -19.77 -30.64
C LEU A 72 2.33 -20.23 -30.23
N ILE A 73 2.43 -21.41 -29.63
CA ILE A 73 3.67 -21.93 -29.07
C ILE A 73 4.34 -22.89 -30.07
N PRO A 74 5.65 -22.69 -30.41
CA PRO A 74 6.34 -23.57 -31.34
C PRO A 74 6.26 -25.04 -30.92
N GLU A 75 6.03 -25.95 -31.87
CA GLU A 75 5.85 -27.39 -31.61
C GLU A 75 7.01 -27.98 -30.79
N LYS A 76 8.25 -27.55 -31.06
CA LYS A 76 9.46 -27.97 -30.33
C LYS A 76 9.46 -27.59 -28.84
N GLU A 77 8.66 -26.60 -28.43
CA GLU A 77 8.58 -26.04 -27.07
C GLU A 77 7.29 -26.48 -26.35
N TRP A 78 6.38 -27.12 -27.06
CA TRP A 78 5.03 -27.43 -26.58
C TRP A 78 5.02 -28.21 -25.27
N ASN A 79 5.83 -29.27 -25.17
CA ASN A 79 5.86 -30.13 -24.00
C ASN A 79 6.36 -29.39 -22.75
N ASP A 80 7.37 -28.53 -22.92
CA ASP A 80 7.92 -27.73 -21.83
C ASP A 80 6.90 -26.67 -21.39
N PHE A 81 6.27 -25.97 -22.34
CA PHE A 81 5.21 -25.00 -22.06
C PHE A 81 4.02 -25.65 -21.33
N ALA A 82 3.52 -26.76 -21.84
CA ALA A 82 2.37 -27.47 -21.28
C ALA A 82 2.66 -28.00 -19.86
N SER A 83 3.88 -28.45 -19.62
CA SER A 83 4.36 -28.85 -18.29
C SER A 83 4.49 -27.67 -17.34
N PHE A 84 5.00 -26.54 -17.83
CA PHE A 84 5.23 -25.31 -17.07
C PHE A 84 3.93 -24.66 -16.61
N TYR A 85 2.91 -24.57 -17.48
CA TYR A 85 1.63 -23.90 -17.20
C TYR A 85 0.47 -24.85 -16.88
N ASN A 86 0.74 -26.13 -16.58
CA ASN A 86 -0.29 -27.13 -16.30
C ASN A 86 -1.40 -27.20 -17.37
N VAL A 87 -1.03 -27.28 -18.65
CA VAL A 87 -2.00 -27.53 -19.75
C VAL A 87 -2.41 -29.01 -19.76
N ASN A 88 -3.02 -29.42 -18.65
CA ASN A 88 -3.46 -30.76 -18.28
C ASN A 88 -4.68 -30.64 -17.34
N GLN A 89 -5.08 -31.72 -16.67
CA GLN A 89 -6.25 -31.74 -15.79
C GLN A 89 -6.17 -30.73 -14.62
N ASN A 90 -4.98 -30.35 -14.16
CA ASN A 90 -4.82 -29.38 -13.08
C ASN A 90 -5.16 -27.95 -13.51
N GLY A 91 -4.88 -27.59 -14.77
CA GLY A 91 -5.20 -26.28 -15.33
C GLY A 91 -6.50 -26.26 -16.13
N TYR A 92 -7.16 -27.41 -16.31
CA TYR A 92 -8.42 -27.49 -17.04
C TYR A 92 -9.51 -26.70 -16.31
N TRP A 93 -10.20 -25.87 -17.08
CA TRP A 93 -11.36 -25.08 -16.70
C TRP A 93 -12.55 -25.46 -17.60
N GLU A 94 -13.74 -24.94 -17.30
CA GLU A 94 -14.95 -25.26 -18.05
C GLU A 94 -14.83 -24.92 -19.56
N LYS A 95 -15.68 -25.57 -20.38
CA LYS A 95 -15.78 -25.33 -21.84
C LYS A 95 -14.45 -25.51 -22.60
N ASP A 96 -13.61 -26.44 -22.15
CA ASP A 96 -12.30 -26.77 -22.73
C ASP A 96 -11.25 -25.64 -22.67
N TYR A 97 -11.48 -24.68 -21.79
CA TYR A 97 -10.51 -23.66 -21.45
C TYR A 97 -9.49 -24.18 -20.43
N TYR A 98 -8.35 -23.50 -20.37
CA TYR A 98 -7.30 -23.74 -19.41
C TYR A 98 -6.92 -22.42 -18.74
N ILE A 99 -6.79 -22.47 -17.43
CA ILE A 99 -6.12 -21.44 -16.63
C ILE A 99 -4.64 -21.84 -16.58
N LEU A 100 -3.76 -20.95 -17.03
CA LEU A 100 -2.32 -21.22 -17.11
C LEU A 100 -1.69 -21.09 -15.72
N LEU A 101 -1.75 -22.18 -14.94
CA LEU A 101 -1.20 -22.26 -13.60
C LEU A 101 0.27 -22.69 -13.65
N ARG A 102 1.17 -21.86 -13.12
CA ARG A 102 2.60 -22.24 -12.98
C ARG A 102 2.72 -23.52 -12.17
N ASN A 103 3.48 -24.48 -12.69
CA ASN A 103 3.76 -25.75 -12.06
C ASN A 103 5.03 -25.65 -11.19
N PRO A 104 4.94 -25.73 -9.85
CA PRO A 104 6.10 -25.64 -8.97
C PRO A 104 7.18 -26.70 -9.23
N GLY A 105 6.82 -27.84 -9.85
CA GLY A 105 7.79 -28.88 -10.21
C GLY A 105 8.58 -28.60 -11.48
N ALA A 106 8.04 -27.78 -12.40
CA ALA A 106 8.71 -27.37 -13.64
C ALA A 106 9.38 -25.98 -13.53
N ASP A 107 8.96 -25.23 -12.51
CA ASP A 107 9.39 -23.90 -12.14
C ASP A 107 9.53 -23.87 -10.62
N PRO A 108 10.75 -24.00 -10.07
CA PRO A 108 10.95 -24.11 -8.63
C PRO A 108 10.43 -22.92 -7.80
N MET A 109 9.99 -21.83 -8.45
CA MET A 109 9.41 -20.58 -7.89
C MET A 109 10.26 -19.83 -6.86
N GLN A 110 11.24 -20.46 -6.22
CA GLN A 110 12.12 -19.88 -5.21
C GLN A 110 13.39 -19.34 -5.84
N GLY A 111 13.65 -18.04 -5.67
CA GLY A 111 15.00 -17.49 -5.88
C GLY A 111 15.46 -17.32 -7.33
N GLU A 112 14.82 -17.97 -8.31
CA GLU A 112 15.31 -18.01 -9.69
C GLU A 112 14.59 -17.01 -10.64
N PRO A 113 15.33 -16.39 -11.58
CA PRO A 113 14.75 -15.69 -12.73
C PRO A 113 13.75 -16.58 -13.48
N LEU A 114 12.77 -15.98 -14.16
CA LEU A 114 11.99 -16.74 -15.13
C LEU A 114 12.95 -17.28 -16.18
N LYS A 115 12.71 -18.51 -16.62
CA LYS A 115 13.43 -19.07 -17.76
C LYS A 115 13.16 -18.19 -18.99
N PRO A 116 14.15 -17.89 -19.85
CA PRO A 116 13.95 -17.06 -21.03
C PRO A 116 12.81 -17.52 -21.95
N GLU A 117 12.57 -18.83 -22.01
CA GLU A 117 11.44 -19.42 -22.72
C GLU A 117 10.10 -18.99 -22.13
N ALA A 118 9.99 -18.96 -20.81
CA ALA A 118 8.77 -18.57 -20.12
C ALA A 118 8.45 -17.09 -20.31
N GLU A 119 9.44 -16.20 -20.30
CA GLU A 119 9.27 -14.79 -20.63
C GLU A 119 8.77 -14.62 -22.07
N ARG A 120 9.36 -15.35 -23.02
CA ARG A 120 8.91 -15.36 -24.42
C ARG A 120 7.47 -15.84 -24.53
N TRP A 121 7.10 -16.94 -23.88
CA TRP A 121 5.72 -17.44 -23.90
C TRP A 121 4.74 -16.44 -23.31
N GLN A 122 5.08 -15.77 -22.21
CA GLN A 122 4.25 -14.71 -21.63
C GLN A 122 4.04 -13.57 -22.61
N GLN A 123 5.10 -13.13 -23.31
CA GLN A 123 5.00 -12.08 -24.32
C GLN A 123 4.10 -12.51 -25.49
N THR A 124 4.29 -13.72 -26.03
CA THR A 124 3.44 -14.26 -27.10
C THR A 124 1.97 -14.33 -26.70
N LEU A 125 1.68 -14.82 -25.49
CA LEU A 125 0.32 -14.88 -24.97
C LEU A 125 -0.26 -13.49 -24.70
N PHE A 126 0.55 -12.54 -24.24
CA PHE A 126 0.15 -11.16 -24.05
C PHE A 126 -0.27 -10.54 -25.39
N GLU A 127 0.56 -10.62 -26.43
CA GLU A 127 0.28 -10.08 -27.76
C GLU A 127 -0.97 -10.67 -28.40
N ALA A 128 -1.16 -12.00 -28.26
CA ALA A 128 -2.36 -12.66 -28.74
C ALA A 128 -3.61 -12.25 -27.94
N ARG A 129 -3.48 -12.07 -26.62
CA ARG A 129 -4.59 -11.63 -25.76
C ARG A 129 -4.99 -10.18 -26.05
N GLU A 130 -4.06 -9.31 -26.43
CA GLU A 130 -4.33 -7.92 -26.81
C GLU A 130 -5.25 -7.79 -28.04
N GLN A 131 -5.43 -8.86 -28.82
CA GLN A 131 -6.36 -8.90 -29.96
C GLN A 131 -7.79 -9.31 -29.56
N ARG A 132 -8.04 -9.66 -28.29
CA ARG A 132 -9.36 -10.04 -27.78
C ARG A 132 -10.16 -8.83 -27.32
N GLU A 133 -11.48 -8.97 -27.29
CA GLU A 133 -12.34 -7.96 -26.68
C GLU A 133 -11.96 -7.79 -25.20
N ARG A 134 -11.69 -6.56 -24.78
CA ARG A 134 -11.22 -6.26 -23.43
C ARG A 134 -12.38 -6.28 -22.42
N PRO A 135 -12.14 -6.68 -21.16
CA PRO A 135 -13.13 -6.51 -20.11
C PRO A 135 -13.49 -5.03 -19.93
N GLY A 136 -14.72 -4.77 -19.47
CA GLY A 136 -15.20 -3.41 -19.21
C GLY A 136 -14.38 -2.70 -18.13
N LEU A 137 -13.99 -1.46 -18.37
CA LEU A 137 -13.28 -0.62 -17.38
C LEU A 137 -14.29 0.20 -16.56
N ASP A 138 -14.31 0.02 -15.25
CA ASP A 138 -14.93 0.99 -14.32
C ASP A 138 -13.92 2.10 -14.01
N ASP A 139 -13.96 3.12 -14.87
CA ASP A 139 -13.11 4.31 -14.86
C ASP A 139 -13.43 5.31 -13.74
N LYS A 140 -14.28 4.95 -12.78
CA LYS A 140 -14.44 5.69 -11.54
C LYS A 140 -13.15 5.61 -10.71
N ALA A 141 -12.70 6.72 -10.17
CA ALA A 141 -11.60 6.79 -9.21
C ALA A 141 -12.17 7.07 -7.81
N LEU A 142 -11.89 6.18 -6.86
CA LEU A 142 -12.28 6.35 -5.46
C LEU A 142 -11.10 6.87 -4.65
N THR A 143 -11.32 7.86 -3.79
CA THR A 143 -10.27 8.51 -3.00
C THR A 143 -9.53 7.51 -2.12
N SER A 144 -10.27 6.68 -1.38
CA SER A 144 -9.71 5.60 -0.55
C SER A 144 -8.83 4.62 -1.34
N TRP A 145 -9.27 4.16 -2.50
CA TRP A 145 -8.53 3.17 -3.29
C TRP A 145 -7.32 3.77 -3.99
N ASN A 146 -7.40 5.04 -4.36
CA ASN A 146 -6.25 5.81 -4.82
C ASN A 146 -5.20 5.95 -3.71
N ALA A 147 -5.61 6.26 -2.48
CA ALA A 147 -4.70 6.31 -1.33
C ALA A 147 -4.07 4.94 -0.99
N LEU A 148 -4.81 3.84 -1.16
CA LEU A 148 -4.25 2.48 -1.06
C LEU A 148 -3.18 2.24 -2.12
N MET A 149 -3.45 2.58 -3.39
CA MET A 149 -2.48 2.39 -4.46
C MET A 149 -1.26 3.32 -4.33
N LEU A 150 -1.45 4.56 -3.86
CA LEU A 150 -0.35 5.46 -3.48
C LEU A 150 0.55 4.79 -2.44
N SER A 151 -0.04 4.23 -1.38
CA SER A 151 0.70 3.48 -0.37
C SER A 151 1.46 2.29 -0.97
N ALA A 152 0.86 1.59 -1.94
CA ALA A 152 1.48 0.46 -2.62
C ALA A 152 2.71 0.87 -3.45
N TYR A 153 2.64 1.96 -4.21
CA TYR A 153 3.79 2.52 -4.93
C TYR A 153 4.93 2.93 -3.99
N LEU A 154 4.61 3.49 -2.81
CA LEU A 154 5.62 3.84 -1.81
C LEU A 154 6.28 2.62 -1.16
N GLU A 155 5.54 1.53 -0.93
CA GLU A 155 6.14 0.29 -0.44
C GLU A 155 7.02 -0.36 -1.52
N ALA A 156 6.59 -0.32 -2.79
CA ALA A 156 7.39 -0.79 -3.91
C ALA A 156 8.67 0.05 -4.11
N TYR A 157 8.60 1.38 -3.87
CA TYR A 157 9.77 2.25 -3.86
C TYR A 157 10.83 1.76 -2.86
N LYS A 158 10.42 1.49 -1.62
CA LYS A 158 11.31 1.02 -0.54
C LYS A 158 12.02 -0.30 -0.89
N VAL A 159 11.41 -1.12 -1.73
CA VAL A 159 12.03 -2.34 -2.27
C VAL A 159 13.04 -2.01 -3.36
N MET A 160 12.60 -1.25 -4.37
CA MET A 160 13.38 -1.04 -5.60
C MET A 160 14.55 -0.08 -5.43
N VAL A 161 14.58 0.74 -4.37
CA VAL A 161 15.65 1.72 -4.17
C VAL A 161 17.06 1.10 -4.16
N HIS A 162 17.17 -0.18 -3.79
CA HIS A 162 18.42 -0.95 -3.85
C HIS A 162 18.54 -1.85 -5.08
N GLU A 163 17.42 -2.41 -5.55
CA GLU A 163 17.41 -3.41 -6.62
C GLU A 163 17.44 -2.79 -8.02
N ASP A 164 16.72 -1.69 -8.21
CA ASP A 164 16.56 -0.96 -9.47
C ASP A 164 16.22 0.51 -9.17
N PRO A 165 17.25 1.37 -8.96
CA PRO A 165 17.04 2.77 -8.56
C PRO A 165 16.23 3.59 -9.58
N GLU A 166 16.36 3.30 -10.88
CA GLU A 166 15.59 3.99 -11.92
C GLU A 166 14.10 3.66 -11.78
N LYS A 167 13.77 2.38 -11.62
CA LYS A 167 12.40 1.93 -11.38
C LYS A 167 11.84 2.46 -10.07
N ALA A 168 12.66 2.53 -9.02
CA ALA A 168 12.30 3.16 -7.76
C ALA A 168 11.88 4.62 -7.99
N GLN A 169 12.70 5.42 -8.67
CA GLN A 169 12.35 6.82 -8.95
C GLN A 169 11.08 6.95 -9.80
N ASN A 170 10.84 6.04 -10.75
CA ASN A 170 9.56 6.00 -11.47
C ASN A 170 8.38 5.75 -10.51
N TYR A 171 8.48 4.78 -9.61
CA TYR A 171 7.43 4.49 -8.62
C TYR A 171 7.17 5.68 -7.68
N ARG A 172 8.23 6.34 -7.21
CA ARG A 172 8.13 7.57 -6.42
C ARG A 172 7.40 8.67 -7.19
N LYS A 173 7.72 8.87 -8.47
CA LYS A 173 7.07 9.85 -9.35
C LYS A 173 5.57 9.55 -9.52
N LYS A 174 5.18 8.28 -9.69
CA LYS A 174 3.78 7.88 -9.80
C LYS A 174 3.02 8.12 -8.49
N ALA A 175 3.61 7.79 -7.34
CA ALA A 175 3.03 8.08 -6.03
C ALA A 175 2.80 9.59 -5.82
N LEU A 176 3.81 10.42 -6.12
CA LEU A 176 3.71 11.88 -6.01
C LEU A 176 2.64 12.46 -6.95
N ARG A 177 2.53 11.95 -8.18
CA ARG A 177 1.48 12.37 -9.12
C ARG A 177 0.09 12.04 -8.58
N ASN A 178 -0.10 10.87 -8.00
CA ASN A 178 -1.38 10.50 -7.38
C ASN A 178 -1.69 11.34 -6.13
N ALA A 179 -0.70 11.58 -5.26
CA ALA A 179 -0.85 12.46 -4.10
C ALA A 179 -1.30 13.87 -4.52
N GLN A 180 -0.67 14.41 -5.57
CA GLN A 180 -1.06 15.71 -6.14
C GLN A 180 -2.46 15.66 -6.74
N TRP A 181 -2.86 14.55 -7.37
CA TRP A 181 -4.23 14.36 -7.85
C TRP A 181 -5.24 14.40 -6.70
N ILE A 182 -4.98 13.71 -5.59
CA ILE A 182 -5.84 13.75 -4.38
C ILE A 182 -5.99 15.20 -3.89
N LEU A 183 -4.87 15.92 -3.74
CA LEU A 183 -4.86 17.32 -3.29
C LEU A 183 -5.58 18.27 -4.24
N ASN A 184 -5.45 18.07 -5.56
CA ASN A 184 -6.01 19.00 -6.54
C ASN A 184 -7.48 18.73 -6.87
N ASN A 185 -7.92 17.47 -6.80
CA ASN A 185 -9.23 17.06 -7.32
C ASN A 185 -10.16 16.55 -6.22
N GLN A 186 -9.64 15.89 -5.18
CA GLN A 186 -10.47 15.30 -4.12
C GLN A 186 -10.58 16.20 -2.89
N LEU A 187 -9.60 17.06 -2.63
CA LEU A 187 -9.66 18.03 -1.54
C LEU A 187 -10.57 19.20 -1.89
N LYS A 188 -11.59 19.41 -1.05
CA LYS A 188 -12.48 20.57 -1.11
C LYS A 188 -11.84 21.79 -0.44
N LYS A 189 -12.35 22.97 -0.76
CA LYS A 189 -11.89 24.25 -0.21
C LYS A 189 -12.05 24.35 1.32
N ASP A 190 -12.98 23.60 1.89
CA ASP A 190 -13.23 23.54 3.34
C ASP A 190 -12.36 22.51 4.06
N GLY A 191 -11.44 21.84 3.35
CA GLY A 191 -10.57 20.79 3.89
C GLY A 191 -11.19 19.39 3.91
N SER A 192 -12.47 19.24 3.51
CA SER A 192 -13.11 17.93 3.39
C SER A 192 -12.73 17.22 2.08
N LEU A 193 -12.95 15.91 2.01
CA LEU A 193 -12.67 15.10 0.82
C LEU A 193 -13.96 14.80 0.03
N TYR A 194 -13.79 14.59 -1.26
CA TYR A 194 -14.74 13.84 -2.09
C TYR A 194 -14.44 12.35 -2.02
N HIS A 195 -15.46 11.52 -2.21
CA HIS A 195 -15.33 10.07 -2.26
C HIS A 195 -15.01 9.56 -3.68
N SER A 196 -15.69 10.12 -4.68
CA SER A 196 -15.68 9.60 -6.04
C SER A 196 -15.31 10.67 -7.06
N TYR A 197 -14.58 10.24 -8.09
CA TYR A 197 -14.25 11.03 -9.26
C TYR A 197 -14.53 10.27 -10.53
N ARG A 198 -15.08 10.95 -11.53
CA ARG A 198 -15.27 10.40 -12.87
C ARG A 198 -15.31 11.52 -13.90
N HIS A 199 -14.59 11.36 -15.00
CA HIS A 199 -14.58 12.29 -16.15
C HIS A 199 -14.43 13.77 -15.76
N GLY A 200 -13.42 14.10 -14.93
CA GLY A 200 -13.16 15.47 -14.52
C GLY A 200 -14.02 15.99 -13.36
N THR A 201 -14.95 15.19 -12.85
CA THR A 201 -15.93 15.62 -11.85
C THR A 201 -15.76 14.82 -10.55
N SER A 202 -15.44 15.52 -9.46
CA SER A 202 -15.50 14.98 -8.10
C SER A 202 -16.90 15.10 -7.52
N SER A 203 -17.35 14.08 -6.82
CA SER A 203 -18.70 13.98 -6.29
C SER A 203 -18.73 13.10 -5.03
N ILE A 204 -19.85 13.18 -4.30
CA ILE A 204 -20.11 12.45 -3.04
C ILE A 204 -19.18 12.92 -1.91
N ASN A 205 -19.77 13.24 -0.75
CA ASN A 205 -18.97 13.60 0.42
C ASN A 205 -18.10 12.41 0.85
N GLY A 206 -16.85 12.70 1.21
CA GLY A 206 -15.90 11.71 1.69
C GLY A 206 -16.46 10.91 2.87
N LEU A 207 -16.26 9.59 2.80
CA LEU A 207 -16.52 8.66 3.88
C LEU A 207 -15.28 8.58 4.77
N LEU A 208 -15.44 8.05 5.99
CA LEU A 208 -14.31 7.83 6.90
C LEU A 208 -13.17 7.05 6.22
N GLU A 209 -13.52 6.11 5.35
CA GLU A 209 -12.59 5.33 4.54
C GLU A 209 -11.61 6.21 3.75
N ASP A 210 -12.14 7.24 3.08
CA ASP A 210 -11.35 8.14 2.24
C ASP A 210 -10.31 8.89 3.08
N TYR A 211 -10.70 9.36 4.27
CA TYR A 211 -9.79 10.02 5.19
C TYR A 211 -8.79 9.04 5.80
N ALA A 212 -9.24 7.86 6.26
CA ALA A 212 -8.41 6.88 6.93
C ALA A 212 -7.25 6.42 6.04
N PHE A 213 -7.55 6.06 4.79
CA PHE A 213 -6.51 5.66 3.85
C PHE A 213 -5.69 6.83 3.34
N SER A 214 -6.27 8.02 3.12
CA SER A 214 -5.50 9.21 2.71
C SER A 214 -4.51 9.66 3.78
N ILE A 215 -4.92 9.68 5.06
CA ILE A 215 -4.02 9.96 6.19
C ILE A 215 -2.90 8.92 6.23
N SER A 216 -3.23 7.63 6.14
CA SER A 216 -2.20 6.57 6.13
C SER A 216 -1.22 6.71 4.98
N ALA A 217 -1.71 7.05 3.78
CA ALA A 217 -0.92 7.24 2.58
C ALA A 217 0.00 8.46 2.69
N PHE A 218 -0.49 9.57 3.23
CA PHE A 218 0.27 10.81 3.38
C PHE A 218 1.32 10.71 4.51
N LEU A 219 1.06 9.93 5.56
CA LEU A 219 2.08 9.59 6.55
C LEU A 219 3.22 8.76 5.93
N LYS A 220 2.91 7.78 5.08
CA LYS A 220 3.92 7.03 4.33
C LYS A 220 4.67 7.91 3.33
N LEU A 221 3.96 8.84 2.69
CA LEU A 221 4.55 9.75 1.73
C LEU A 221 5.54 10.68 2.43
N PHE A 222 5.17 11.23 3.58
CA PHE A 222 6.07 11.95 4.47
C PHE A 222 7.28 11.10 4.87
N GLU A 223 7.08 9.83 5.23
CA GLU A 223 8.19 8.93 5.60
C GLU A 223 9.20 8.71 4.45
N VAL A 224 8.74 8.75 3.19
CA VAL A 224 9.58 8.55 2.01
C VAL A 224 10.16 9.86 1.46
N SER A 225 9.43 10.97 1.55
CA SER A 225 9.85 12.25 0.98
C SER A 225 10.51 13.18 1.98
N PHE A 226 10.24 12.99 3.27
CA PHE A 226 10.53 13.91 4.39
C PHE A 226 9.95 15.30 4.23
N ASP A 227 8.96 15.45 3.36
CA ASP A 227 8.28 16.72 3.13
C ASP A 227 7.14 16.89 4.13
N GLU A 228 7.36 17.77 5.11
CA GLU A 228 6.47 18.01 6.25
C GLU A 228 5.05 18.44 5.82
N GLN A 229 4.84 18.91 4.59
CA GLN A 229 3.50 19.27 4.09
C GLN A 229 2.53 18.07 4.10
N TYR A 230 3.03 16.85 3.86
CA TYR A 230 2.19 15.65 3.83
C TYR A 230 1.80 15.22 5.25
N LEU A 231 2.72 15.33 6.21
CA LEU A 231 2.41 15.13 7.63
C LEU A 231 1.40 16.18 8.11
N LYS A 232 1.55 17.44 7.68
CA LYS A 232 0.62 18.51 8.01
C LYS A 232 -0.78 18.24 7.45
N GLN A 233 -0.89 17.84 6.20
CA GLN A 233 -2.18 17.50 5.59
C GLN A 233 -2.86 16.30 6.29
N ALA A 234 -2.08 15.28 6.67
CA ALA A 234 -2.57 14.15 7.45
C ALA A 234 -3.12 14.58 8.83
N GLU A 235 -2.46 15.53 9.48
CA GLU A 235 -2.94 16.15 10.72
C GLU A 235 -4.25 16.92 10.50
N ASP A 236 -4.34 17.73 9.44
CA ASP A 236 -5.51 18.55 9.14
C ASP A 236 -6.74 17.69 8.85
N TRP A 237 -6.59 16.60 8.10
CA TRP A 237 -7.67 15.62 7.91
C TRP A 237 -8.04 14.89 9.21
N THR A 238 -7.06 14.59 10.06
CA THR A 238 -7.33 13.99 11.37
C THR A 238 -8.14 14.94 12.26
N ALA A 239 -7.84 16.24 12.23
CA ALA A 239 -8.62 17.25 12.94
C ALA A 239 -10.06 17.33 12.39
N TYR A 240 -10.21 17.35 11.07
CA TYR A 240 -11.52 17.36 10.40
C TYR A 240 -12.41 16.18 10.83
N ILE A 241 -11.90 14.94 10.77
CA ILE A 241 -12.71 13.78 11.14
C ILE A 241 -13.02 13.70 12.65
N LYS A 242 -12.16 14.25 13.51
CA LYS A 242 -12.44 14.35 14.94
C LYS A 242 -13.61 15.28 15.23
N GLU A 243 -13.73 16.36 14.47
CA GLU A 243 -14.86 17.28 14.58
C GLU A 243 -16.15 16.70 13.97
N HIS A 244 -16.05 16.07 12.80
CA HIS A 244 -17.22 15.75 11.99
C HIS A 244 -17.66 14.28 12.01
N PHE A 245 -16.83 13.34 12.45
CA PHE A 245 -17.13 11.90 12.37
C PHE A 245 -17.08 11.20 13.74
N GLN A 246 -16.50 11.82 14.75
CA GLN A 246 -16.19 11.14 16.01
C GLN A 246 -17.44 10.89 16.87
N ASP A 247 -17.48 9.70 17.46
CA ASP A 247 -18.30 9.38 18.63
C ASP A 247 -17.46 9.56 19.91
N SER A 248 -17.84 10.53 20.74
CA SER A 248 -17.06 10.89 21.92
C SER A 248 -17.05 9.82 23.02
N ALA A 249 -18.09 8.97 23.08
CA ALA A 249 -18.21 7.91 24.08
C ALA A 249 -17.24 6.77 23.79
N SER A 250 -17.21 6.29 22.55
CA SER A 250 -16.34 5.18 22.15
C SER A 250 -14.94 5.60 21.70
N GLY A 251 -14.78 6.85 21.25
CA GLY A 251 -13.57 7.33 20.59
C GLY A 251 -13.45 6.84 19.14
N LEU A 252 -14.39 6.03 18.66
CA LEU A 252 -14.50 5.58 17.27
C LEU A 252 -15.10 6.67 16.38
N PHE A 253 -15.11 6.43 15.08
CA PHE A 253 -15.64 7.31 14.07
C PHE A 253 -16.76 6.63 13.28
N TYR A 254 -17.81 7.37 12.98
CA TYR A 254 -18.90 6.97 12.09
C TYR A 254 -18.40 6.86 10.64
N THR A 255 -19.06 6.05 9.81
CA THR A 255 -18.71 5.93 8.38
C THR A 255 -18.95 7.23 7.61
N ARG A 256 -19.96 8.01 8.01
CA ARG A 256 -20.36 9.27 7.36
C ARG A 256 -20.20 10.46 8.31
N SER A 257 -20.05 11.65 7.73
CA SER A 257 -20.03 12.89 8.48
C SER A 257 -21.35 13.07 9.26
N LEU A 258 -21.24 13.57 10.48
CA LEU A 258 -22.38 13.98 11.32
C LEU A 258 -23.14 15.17 10.73
N GLN A 259 -22.58 15.85 9.72
CA GLN A 259 -23.22 16.93 8.98
C GLN A 259 -23.97 16.45 7.73
N ASP A 260 -23.78 15.21 7.30
CA ASP A 260 -24.55 14.64 6.19
C ASP A 260 -26.03 14.45 6.59
N GLU A 261 -26.91 14.40 5.58
CA GLU A 261 -28.29 13.96 5.73
C GLU A 261 -28.36 12.65 6.53
N PRO A 262 -29.08 12.62 7.66
CA PRO A 262 -29.04 11.50 8.58
C PRO A 262 -29.70 10.26 7.96
N LEU A 263 -28.99 9.14 7.99
CA LEU A 263 -29.57 7.83 7.74
C LEU A 263 -30.26 7.28 8.99
N ILE A 264 -31.14 6.29 8.81
CA ILE A 264 -31.88 5.64 9.91
C ILE A 264 -30.93 5.09 10.99
N ALA A 265 -29.80 4.52 10.58
CA ALA A 265 -28.78 3.99 11.47
C ALA A 265 -27.43 4.64 11.18
N LYS A 266 -26.71 5.02 12.24
CA LYS A 266 -25.30 5.40 12.15
C LYS A 266 -24.44 4.15 12.21
N SER A 267 -23.64 3.90 11.19
CA SER A 267 -22.72 2.77 11.14
C SER A 267 -21.30 3.18 11.51
N MET A 268 -20.56 2.24 12.09
CA MET A 268 -19.10 2.32 12.28
C MET A 268 -18.50 1.02 11.77
N GLU A 269 -17.56 1.10 10.85
CA GLU A 269 -16.80 -0.06 10.43
C GLU A 269 -15.68 -0.35 11.40
N THR A 270 -15.72 -1.53 12.02
CA THR A 270 -14.72 -1.98 13.00
C THR A 270 -14.11 -3.34 12.67
N ALA A 271 -14.73 -4.13 11.80
CA ALA A 271 -14.22 -5.43 11.37
C ALA A 271 -13.56 -5.27 9.99
N ASP A 272 -12.34 -5.74 9.86
CA ASP A 272 -11.62 -5.84 8.60
C ASP A 272 -12.35 -6.86 7.69
N ASN A 273 -12.44 -6.54 6.40
CA ASN A 273 -13.05 -7.37 5.36
C ASN A 273 -12.09 -7.45 4.16
N VAL A 274 -12.58 -7.32 2.92
CA VAL A 274 -11.74 -7.23 1.71
C VAL A 274 -10.69 -6.12 1.77
N ILE A 275 -10.95 -5.09 2.59
CA ILE A 275 -9.99 -4.05 2.98
C ILE A 275 -10.02 -3.85 4.52
N PRO A 276 -8.97 -3.27 5.12
CA PRO A 276 -8.97 -2.95 6.54
C PRO A 276 -10.11 -1.99 6.91
N ALA A 277 -10.71 -2.18 8.08
CA ALA A 277 -11.77 -1.31 8.57
C ALA A 277 -11.26 0.13 8.74
N SER A 278 -12.09 1.09 8.32
CA SER A 278 -11.77 2.51 8.44
C SER A 278 -11.34 2.93 9.86
N ASN A 279 -11.97 2.39 10.92
CA ASN A 279 -11.55 2.65 12.30
C ASN A 279 -10.24 1.97 12.69
N SER A 280 -9.93 0.79 12.16
CA SER A 280 -8.67 0.08 12.46
C SER A 280 -7.48 0.84 11.88
N VAL A 281 -7.63 1.36 10.66
CA VAL A 281 -6.66 2.25 10.00
C VAL A 281 -6.53 3.56 10.76
N MET A 282 -7.64 4.18 11.18
CA MET A 282 -7.58 5.42 11.97
C MET A 282 -6.90 5.25 13.32
N ALA A 283 -7.09 4.13 14.01
CA ALA A 283 -6.40 3.88 15.27
C ALA A 283 -4.87 3.77 15.09
N LEU A 284 -4.41 3.14 14.00
CA LEU A 284 -2.99 3.15 13.61
C LEU A 284 -2.51 4.56 13.23
N ASN A 285 -3.29 5.32 12.46
CA ASN A 285 -2.93 6.69 12.08
C ASN A 285 -2.76 7.59 13.32
N LEU A 286 -3.67 7.50 14.29
CA LEU A 286 -3.57 8.22 15.57
C LEU A 286 -2.32 7.79 16.36
N PHE A 287 -1.99 6.50 16.35
CA PHE A 287 -0.75 6.00 16.95
C PHE A 287 0.49 6.63 16.27
N TYR A 288 0.58 6.63 14.94
CA TYR A 288 1.71 7.23 14.23
C TYR A 288 1.79 8.75 14.41
N LEU A 289 0.66 9.46 14.29
CA LEU A 289 0.60 10.90 14.51
C LEU A 289 0.99 11.29 15.94
N CYS A 290 0.69 10.45 16.94
CA CYS A 290 1.16 10.66 18.31
C CYS A 290 2.69 10.74 18.36
N HIS A 291 3.38 9.85 17.65
CA HIS A 291 4.84 9.79 17.61
C HIS A 291 5.44 10.94 16.80
N TYR A 292 4.89 11.25 15.62
CA TYR A 292 5.40 12.33 14.79
C TYR A 292 5.23 13.72 15.40
N LEU A 293 4.10 13.97 16.09
CA LEU A 293 3.70 15.31 16.52
C LEU A 293 3.80 15.52 18.04
N ASP A 294 4.31 14.53 18.78
CA ASP A 294 4.25 14.46 20.24
C ASP A 294 2.87 14.82 20.82
N LYS A 295 1.84 14.09 20.37
CA LYS A 295 0.44 14.28 20.80
C LYS A 295 -0.10 13.09 21.61
N PRO A 296 0.17 13.00 22.94
CA PRO A 296 -0.27 11.88 23.78
C PRO A 296 -1.77 11.58 23.74
N ALA A 297 -2.61 12.59 23.44
CA ALA A 297 -4.05 12.43 23.31
C ALA A 297 -4.43 11.46 22.16
N TYR A 298 -3.65 11.42 21.08
CA TYR A 298 -3.91 10.52 19.94
C TYR A 298 -3.63 9.06 20.32
N ARG A 299 -2.53 8.79 21.05
CA ARG A 299 -2.27 7.45 21.60
C ARG A 299 -3.37 6.99 22.54
N LYS A 300 -3.83 7.85 23.47
CA LYS A 300 -4.93 7.53 24.37
C LYS A 300 -6.22 7.17 23.62
N GLN A 301 -6.53 7.89 22.54
CA GLN A 301 -7.68 7.58 21.70
C GLN A 301 -7.50 6.24 20.96
N ALA A 302 -6.33 5.98 20.37
CA ALA A 302 -6.04 4.69 19.72
C ALA A 302 -6.19 3.51 20.70
N GLU A 303 -5.71 3.65 21.93
CA GLU A 303 -5.88 2.65 23.00
C GLU A 303 -7.37 2.47 23.39
N GLN A 304 -8.15 3.55 23.47
CA GLN A 304 -9.59 3.49 23.73
C GLN A 304 -10.35 2.76 22.60
N MET A 305 -10.01 3.04 21.35
CA MET A 305 -10.59 2.39 20.17
C MET A 305 -10.27 0.89 20.16
N LEU A 306 -9.00 0.51 20.41
CA LEU A 306 -8.61 -0.90 20.50
C LEU A 306 -9.36 -1.63 21.62
N ASN A 307 -9.53 -0.99 22.78
CA ASN A 307 -10.27 -1.58 23.90
C ASN A 307 -11.75 -1.86 23.58
N HIS A 308 -12.36 -1.14 22.64
CA HIS A 308 -13.75 -1.41 22.20
C HIS A 308 -13.88 -2.68 21.35
N VAL A 309 -12.82 -3.07 20.65
CA VAL A 309 -12.87 -4.21 19.71
C VAL A 309 -12.11 -5.44 20.21
N LYS A 310 -11.26 -5.31 21.24
CA LYS A 310 -10.37 -6.38 21.70
C LYS A 310 -11.09 -7.71 22.00
N ASP A 311 -12.28 -7.65 22.62
CA ASP A 311 -13.01 -8.86 23.01
C ASP A 311 -13.55 -9.61 21.77
N ARG A 312 -13.94 -8.88 20.72
CA ARG A 312 -14.36 -9.45 19.44
C ARG A 312 -13.16 -10.00 18.66
N MET A 313 -12.03 -9.31 18.70
CA MET A 313 -10.79 -9.77 18.09
C MET A 313 -10.33 -11.11 18.67
N LEU A 314 -10.49 -11.34 19.97
CA LEU A 314 -10.19 -12.64 20.60
C LEU A 314 -11.10 -13.77 20.11
N GLN A 315 -12.33 -13.46 19.70
CA GLN A 315 -13.28 -14.45 19.20
C GLN A 315 -13.08 -14.75 17.71
N TYR A 316 -12.68 -13.75 16.92
CA TYR A 316 -12.62 -13.84 15.47
C TYR A 316 -11.46 -13.03 14.89
N GLY A 317 -10.23 -13.44 15.20
CA GLY A 317 -9.02 -12.66 14.90
C GLY A 317 -8.81 -12.29 13.43
N GLU A 318 -9.27 -13.12 12.48
CA GLU A 318 -9.10 -12.88 11.05
C GLU A 318 -9.72 -11.56 10.58
N SER A 319 -10.91 -11.21 11.07
CA SER A 319 -11.57 -9.92 10.77
C SER A 319 -11.11 -8.76 11.66
N TYR A 320 -10.03 -8.91 12.40
CA TYR A 320 -9.46 -7.84 13.24
C TYR A 320 -7.93 -7.79 13.13
N SER A 321 -7.36 -8.32 12.05
CA SER A 321 -5.91 -8.42 11.84
C SER A 321 -5.20 -7.05 11.90
N ASN A 322 -5.82 -5.98 11.38
CA ASN A 322 -5.24 -4.64 11.41
C ASN A 322 -5.28 -4.02 12.82
N TRP A 323 -6.29 -4.36 13.64
CA TRP A 323 -6.29 -4.06 15.07
C TRP A 323 -5.23 -4.84 15.83
N GLY A 324 -5.00 -6.10 15.44
CA GLY A 324 -3.90 -6.91 15.95
C GLY A 324 -2.56 -6.23 15.76
N ARG A 325 -2.32 -5.57 14.61
CA ARG A 325 -1.12 -4.76 14.37
C ARG A 325 -0.99 -3.62 15.38
N LEU A 326 -2.05 -2.88 15.66
CA LEU A 326 -2.03 -1.83 16.69
C LEU A 326 -1.74 -2.42 18.08
N MET A 327 -2.34 -3.58 18.41
CA MET A 327 -2.05 -4.27 19.68
C MET A 327 -0.57 -4.65 19.78
N LEU A 328 0.04 -5.13 18.70
CA LEU A 328 1.47 -5.44 18.65
C LEU A 328 2.32 -4.17 18.86
N HIS A 329 1.98 -3.05 18.22
CA HIS A 329 2.68 -1.77 18.39
C HIS A 329 2.61 -1.23 19.83
N LEU A 330 1.50 -1.48 20.53
CA LEU A 330 1.32 -1.05 21.92
C LEU A 330 1.97 -2.00 22.94
N THR A 331 2.15 -3.27 22.59
CA THR A 331 2.63 -4.33 23.50
C THR A 331 4.12 -4.56 23.40
N TYR A 332 4.67 -4.54 22.19
CA TYR A 332 6.09 -4.76 21.93
C TYR A 332 6.84 -3.43 21.81
N PRO A 333 8.18 -3.44 21.94
CA PRO A 333 8.99 -2.28 21.61
C PRO A 333 8.61 -1.70 20.25
N TYR A 334 8.40 -0.38 20.24
CA TYR A 334 8.18 0.41 19.03
C TYR A 334 9.23 1.50 18.98
N TYR A 335 10.00 1.53 17.88
CA TYR A 335 11.18 2.37 17.75
C TYR A 335 10.86 3.62 16.93
N GLU A 336 11.30 4.76 17.42
CA GLU A 336 11.29 6.04 16.72
C GLU A 336 12.71 6.28 16.21
N VAL A 337 12.92 6.22 14.89
CA VAL A 337 14.24 6.39 14.29
C VAL A 337 14.31 7.72 13.57
N ALA A 338 15.09 8.64 14.14
CA ALA A 338 15.33 9.96 13.59
C ALA A 338 16.71 10.03 12.93
N ILE A 339 16.78 10.49 11.67
CA ILE A 339 18.02 10.61 10.92
C ILE A 339 18.22 12.09 10.58
N SER A 340 19.34 12.68 10.98
CA SER A 340 19.54 14.11 10.81
C SER A 340 20.97 14.44 10.37
N GLY A 341 21.10 15.23 9.31
CA GLY A 341 22.36 15.65 8.69
C GLY A 341 22.36 15.47 7.16
N PRO A 342 23.45 15.83 6.47
CA PRO A 342 23.48 16.01 5.01
C PRO A 342 23.16 14.76 4.16
N ASP A 343 23.27 13.55 4.70
CA ASP A 343 23.01 12.28 4.00
C ASP A 343 21.77 11.55 4.56
N ALA A 344 20.87 12.28 5.22
CA ALA A 344 19.78 11.67 5.99
C ALA A 344 18.86 10.82 5.11
N HIS A 345 18.54 11.27 3.89
CA HIS A 345 17.71 10.51 2.97
C HIS A 345 18.42 9.24 2.49
N GLN A 346 19.70 9.35 2.08
CA GLN A 346 20.48 8.19 1.67
C GLN A 346 20.53 7.12 2.77
N LYS A 347 20.79 7.51 4.03
CA LYS A 347 20.83 6.56 5.15
C LYS A 347 19.47 5.95 5.47
N TYR A 348 18.39 6.70 5.28
CA TYR A 348 17.03 6.16 5.37
C TYR A 348 16.82 5.06 4.33
N GLU A 349 17.20 5.31 3.07
CA GLU A 349 17.05 4.33 1.99
C GLU A 349 17.84 3.07 2.29
N GLU A 350 19.11 3.17 2.71
CA GLU A 350 19.94 2.04 3.16
C GLU A 350 19.23 1.19 4.24
N LEU A 351 18.53 1.82 5.18
CA LEU A 351 17.79 1.13 6.24
C LEU A 351 16.50 0.46 5.74
N GLN A 352 15.90 0.94 4.64
CA GLN A 352 14.69 0.33 4.08
C GLN A 352 14.94 -1.05 3.48
N HIS A 353 16.19 -1.44 3.25
CA HIS A 353 16.51 -2.81 2.84
C HIS A 353 16.08 -3.85 3.90
N ALA A 354 16.11 -3.52 5.19
CA ALA A 354 15.67 -4.42 6.26
C ALA A 354 14.15 -4.36 6.48
N TYR A 355 13.53 -5.49 6.84
CA TYR A 355 12.14 -5.53 7.31
C TYR A 355 12.05 -5.17 8.79
N LEU A 356 11.54 -3.97 9.08
CA LEU A 356 11.44 -3.38 10.43
C LEU A 356 10.00 -2.92 10.71
N PRO A 357 9.10 -3.83 11.11
CA PRO A 357 7.66 -3.55 11.20
C PRO A 357 7.23 -2.69 12.41
N ASN A 358 8.07 -2.63 13.45
CA ASN A 358 7.83 -1.86 14.67
C ASN A 358 8.73 -0.62 14.72
N THR A 359 8.82 0.09 13.60
CA THR A 359 9.71 1.24 13.47
C THR A 359 9.01 2.35 12.69
N LEU A 360 9.10 3.55 13.24
CA LEU A 360 8.68 4.80 12.59
C LEU A 360 9.92 5.58 12.20
N TRP A 361 9.93 6.13 10.99
CA TRP A 361 11.07 6.84 10.44
C TRP A 361 10.77 8.33 10.28
N VAL A 362 11.75 9.14 10.59
CA VAL A 362 11.78 10.56 10.26
C VAL A 362 13.21 10.93 9.89
N ALA A 363 13.39 11.73 8.84
CA ALA A 363 14.69 12.20 8.45
C ALA A 363 14.64 13.66 8.03
N SER A 364 15.77 14.36 8.12
CA SER A 364 15.91 15.71 7.60
C SER A 364 17.38 16.02 7.28
N GLU A 365 17.59 16.59 6.11
CA GLU A 365 18.88 17.11 5.66
C GLU A 365 19.10 18.57 6.09
N GLU A 366 18.12 19.15 6.79
CA GLU A 366 18.13 20.51 7.32
C GLU A 366 17.66 20.53 8.80
N GLU A 367 17.72 21.70 9.43
CA GLU A 367 17.15 21.89 10.76
C GLU A 367 15.61 21.79 10.68
N SER A 368 15.00 20.92 11.49
CA SER A 368 13.56 20.72 11.54
C SER A 368 13.03 20.98 12.95
N LYS A 369 11.78 21.46 13.01
CA LYS A 369 11.02 21.68 14.26
C LYS A 369 10.18 20.48 14.67
N LEU A 370 10.21 19.39 13.90
CA LEU A 370 9.50 18.17 14.29
C LEU A 370 10.07 17.64 15.62
N PRO A 371 9.23 17.23 16.58
CA PRO A 371 9.68 16.79 17.90
C PRO A 371 10.81 15.75 17.91
N LEU A 372 10.82 14.85 16.93
CA LEU A 372 11.83 13.79 16.80
C LEU A 372 13.16 14.27 16.16
N LEU A 373 13.19 15.45 15.54
CA LEU A 373 14.36 16.03 14.87
C LEU A 373 14.87 17.31 15.54
N GLU A 374 14.06 17.93 16.41
CA GLU A 374 14.37 19.20 17.05
C GLU A 374 15.71 19.13 17.81
N ASN A 375 16.59 20.09 17.54
CA ASN A 375 17.95 20.19 18.11
C ASN A 375 18.87 18.98 17.81
N ARG A 376 18.59 18.20 16.76
CA ARG A 376 19.41 17.01 16.38
C ARG A 376 20.25 17.19 15.12
N PHE A 377 20.04 18.29 14.38
CA PHE A 377 20.74 18.58 13.14
C PHE A 377 22.22 18.88 13.36
N ASN A 378 23.05 18.37 12.45
CA ASN A 378 24.48 18.61 12.43
C ASN A 378 24.96 18.73 10.99
N GLU A 379 25.55 19.87 10.65
CA GLU A 379 26.05 20.15 9.29
C GLU A 379 27.26 19.28 8.91
N GLY A 380 28.06 18.84 9.89
CA GLY A 380 29.31 18.12 9.67
C GLY A 380 29.17 16.60 9.60
N ASN A 381 28.10 16.03 10.16
CA ASN A 381 27.85 14.59 10.09
C ASN A 381 26.38 14.19 10.22
N THR A 382 25.99 13.17 9.46
CA THR A 382 24.65 12.57 9.56
C THR A 382 24.57 11.53 10.67
N ARG A 383 23.66 11.75 11.63
CA ARG A 383 23.44 10.89 12.80
C ARG A 383 22.08 10.22 12.77
N ILE A 384 22.03 8.99 13.26
CA ILE A 384 20.83 8.16 13.42
C ILE A 384 20.57 8.00 14.92
N TYR A 385 19.41 8.45 15.37
CA TYR A 385 18.93 8.37 16.74
C TYR A 385 17.85 7.29 16.81
N VAL A 386 18.12 6.21 17.54
CA VAL A 386 17.15 5.14 17.79
C VAL A 386 16.56 5.37 19.17
N CYS A 387 15.27 5.71 19.21
CA CYS A 387 14.56 6.04 20.43
C CYS A 387 13.42 5.05 20.69
N GLN A 388 13.11 4.88 21.97
CA GLN A 388 11.97 4.10 22.44
C GLN A 388 11.32 4.87 23.59
N ASN A 389 10.00 5.09 23.52
CA ASN A 389 9.26 5.80 24.56
C ASN A 389 9.90 7.14 24.96
N LYS A 390 10.29 7.96 23.97
CA LYS A 390 10.96 9.27 24.16
C LYS A 390 12.39 9.21 24.75
N VAL A 391 12.96 8.01 24.95
CA VAL A 391 14.35 7.85 25.40
C VAL A 391 15.19 7.35 24.23
N CYS A 392 16.24 8.10 23.87
CA CYS A 392 17.12 7.77 22.78
C CYS A 392 18.41 7.12 23.29
N GLN A 393 18.92 6.15 22.54
CA GLN A 393 20.27 5.64 22.71
C GLN A 393 21.31 6.66 22.19
N LEU A 394 22.60 6.41 22.42
CA LEU A 394 23.65 7.23 21.81
C LEU A 394 23.54 7.19 20.28
N PRO A 395 23.57 8.34 19.58
CA PRO A 395 23.42 8.36 18.14
C PRO A 395 24.58 7.64 17.45
N VAL A 396 24.26 6.99 16.34
CA VAL A 396 25.23 6.27 15.50
C VAL A 396 25.27 6.88 14.11
N GLU A 397 26.40 6.73 13.41
CA GLU A 397 26.53 7.30 12.06
C GLU A 397 26.20 6.30 10.95
N GLY A 398 26.24 4.99 11.22
CA GLY A 398 26.10 3.95 10.18
C GLY A 398 24.78 3.17 10.29
N PRO A 399 24.08 2.91 9.17
CA PRO A 399 22.88 2.06 9.15
C PRO A 399 23.06 0.70 9.83
N GLU A 400 24.18 0.01 9.61
CA GLU A 400 24.45 -1.29 10.27
C GLU A 400 24.44 -1.20 11.80
N LYS A 401 24.95 -0.10 12.36
CA LYS A 401 24.95 0.11 13.81
C LYS A 401 23.53 0.40 14.29
N ALA A 402 22.76 1.20 13.55
CA ALA A 402 21.38 1.51 13.89
C ALA A 402 20.50 0.26 13.89
N LEU A 403 20.69 -0.64 12.90
CA LEU A 403 19.98 -1.92 12.82
C LEU A 403 20.17 -2.77 14.09
N LYS A 404 21.39 -2.81 14.64
CA LYS A 404 21.70 -3.52 15.91
C LYS A 404 21.04 -2.91 17.15
N LEU A 405 20.54 -1.68 17.07
CA LEU A 405 19.83 -1.04 18.19
C LEU A 405 18.30 -1.28 18.12
N ILE A 406 17.80 -1.71 16.95
CA ILE A 406 16.38 -1.97 16.67
C ILE A 406 16.06 -3.47 16.80
N GLN A 407 17.02 -4.34 16.49
CA GLN A 407 16.95 -5.81 16.61
C GLN A 407 17.43 -6.29 17.97
#